data_AF-A0A1Q1FGC1-F1
#
_entry.id   AF-A0A1Q1FGC1-F1
#
_cell.length_a   1.000
_cell.length_b   1.000
_cell.length_c   1.000
_cell.angle_alpha   90.00
_cell.angle_beta   90.00
_cell.angle_gamma   90.00
#
_symmetry.space_group_name_H-M   'P 1'
#
loop_
_entity.id
_entity.type
_entity.pdbx_description
1 polymer ?
#
loop_
_entity_poly.entity_id
_entity_poly.type
_entity_poly.pdbx_seq_one_letter_code
_entity_poly.pdbx_strand_id
1 'polypeptide(L)'
;MVGDTLSKIRARIEELADDGGTYWVVCGRTGVCPVPVAGKRFPDREAAESAAEAATAYRAVLRRWDPRAPCYDFIACEEPERANRTVTPPATGESTSLTGFCHDVAAAVFETLSAEGYADLESSIMDAYCETADAIDDPDDLCLHLLRTLSFELGARLPEPEQAAVLRGAAGELADSDDTDRPLDATLQRLQRLDLVDGYAVDARSDSPESESWTVTITDYALTDRSASLPTLPIAIDLLGRLPGPALELSDPRRLDDDRWQFDLTVTEDGDSTGLVRVRADSPA
;
A
#
# COMPACT_ATOMS: atom_id res chain seq x y z
N MET A 1 -42.48 20.58 -4.03
CA MET A 1 -42.15 20.62 -2.58
C MET A 1 -40.77 20.04 -2.22
N VAL A 2 -40.37 18.83 -2.61
CA VAL A 2 -38.98 18.34 -2.34
C VAL A 2 -37.96 18.95 -3.31
N GLY A 3 -38.31 19.06 -4.60
CA GLY A 3 -37.49 19.75 -5.61
C GLY A 3 -37.18 21.19 -5.18
N ASP A 4 -38.18 21.92 -4.66
CA ASP A 4 -37.97 23.28 -4.13
C ASP A 4 -36.99 23.32 -2.95
N THR A 5 -36.96 22.28 -2.13
CA THR A 5 -36.06 22.20 -0.97
C THR A 5 -34.63 21.90 -1.40
N LEU A 6 -34.43 20.95 -2.31
CA LEU A 6 -33.11 20.62 -2.87
C LEU A 6 -32.55 21.77 -3.71
N SER A 7 -33.39 22.43 -4.51
CA SER A 7 -33.00 23.61 -5.30
C SER A 7 -32.62 24.79 -4.40
N LYS A 8 -33.31 25.01 -3.28
CA LYS A 8 -32.93 26.04 -2.29
C LYS A 8 -31.60 25.74 -1.62
N ILE A 9 -31.36 24.47 -1.24
CA ILE A 9 -30.09 24.06 -0.65
C ILE A 9 -28.95 24.23 -1.66
N ARG A 10 -29.17 23.87 -2.93
CA ARG A 10 -28.18 24.07 -3.99
C ARG A 10 -27.90 25.55 -4.25
N ALA A 11 -28.93 26.40 -4.33
CA ALA A 11 -28.77 27.84 -4.48
C ALA A 11 -27.95 28.43 -3.32
N ARG A 12 -28.19 27.96 -2.08
CA ARG A 12 -27.40 28.39 -0.92
C ARG A 12 -25.92 28.02 -1.03
N ILE A 13 -25.61 26.83 -1.54
CA ILE A 13 -24.21 26.41 -1.77
C ILE A 13 -23.57 27.22 -2.89
N GLU A 14 -24.33 27.56 -3.94
CA GLU A 14 -23.87 28.39 -5.04
C GLU A 14 -23.63 29.85 -4.61
N GLU A 15 -24.43 30.40 -3.69
CA GLU A 15 -24.22 31.74 -3.10
C GLU A 15 -22.96 31.82 -2.23
N LEU A 16 -22.58 30.70 -1.60
CA LEU A 16 -21.37 30.62 -0.77
C LEU A 16 -20.10 30.44 -1.63
N ALA A 17 -20.26 30.01 -2.88
CA ALA A 17 -19.13 29.69 -3.73
C ALA A 17 -18.45 30.94 -4.30
N ASP A 18 -17.12 30.92 -4.31
CA ASP A 18 -16.26 31.92 -4.96
C ASP A 18 -15.21 31.18 -5.78
N ASP A 19 -15.14 31.43 -7.09
CA ASP A 19 -14.23 30.73 -8.01
C ASP A 19 -12.74 30.99 -7.71
N GLY A 20 -12.43 32.05 -6.96
CA GLY A 20 -11.09 32.38 -6.45
C GLY A 20 -10.82 31.91 -5.02
N GLY A 21 -11.77 31.20 -4.41
CA GLY A 21 -11.67 30.71 -3.05
C GLY A 21 -10.60 29.62 -2.86
N THR A 22 -9.84 29.73 -1.77
CA THR A 22 -8.83 28.73 -1.38
C THR A 22 -9.44 27.52 -0.68
N TYR A 23 -10.71 27.57 -0.28
CA TYR A 23 -11.36 26.48 0.42
C TYR A 23 -12.23 25.64 -0.52
N TRP A 24 -12.38 24.36 -0.23
CA TRP A 24 -13.31 23.46 -0.90
C TRP A 24 -13.88 22.45 0.08
N VAL A 25 -14.88 21.69 -0.36
CA VAL A 25 -15.54 20.67 0.47
C VAL A 25 -15.35 19.30 -0.16
N VAL A 26 -14.78 18.36 0.60
CA VAL A 26 -14.61 16.96 0.21
C VAL A 26 -15.39 16.02 1.13
N CYS A 27 -15.54 14.77 0.71
CA CYS A 27 -15.85 13.66 1.61
C CYS A 27 -14.59 13.27 2.40
N GLY A 28 -14.62 13.37 3.73
CA GLY A 28 -13.49 13.02 4.60
C GLY A 28 -13.08 11.54 4.52
N ARG A 29 -13.95 10.65 4.04
CA ARG A 29 -13.63 9.22 3.87
C ARG A 29 -13.01 8.89 2.51
N THR A 30 -13.37 9.62 1.46
CA THR A 30 -13.03 9.22 0.08
C THR A 30 -12.28 10.30 -0.71
N GLY A 31 -12.08 11.48 -0.14
CA GLY A 31 -11.41 12.61 -0.80
C GLY A 31 -12.16 13.24 -1.98
N VAL A 32 -13.24 12.62 -2.45
CA VAL A 32 -14.02 13.11 -3.61
C VAL A 32 -14.89 14.32 -3.25
N CYS A 33 -15.22 15.15 -4.24
CA CYS A 33 -16.18 16.26 -4.11
C CYS A 33 -17.52 15.88 -4.76
N PRO A 34 -18.44 15.20 -4.05
CA PRO A 34 -19.69 14.78 -4.65
C PRO A 34 -20.67 15.95 -4.78
N VAL A 35 -21.64 15.83 -5.70
CA VAL A 35 -22.76 16.77 -5.81
C VAL A 35 -23.45 16.89 -4.43
N PRO A 36 -23.72 18.11 -3.94
CA PRO A 36 -23.78 19.39 -4.67
C PRO A 36 -22.52 20.28 -4.68
N VAL A 37 -21.43 19.89 -4.01
CA VAL A 37 -20.22 20.73 -3.86
C VAL A 37 -19.16 20.48 -4.95
N ALA A 38 -19.45 19.57 -5.89
CA ALA A 38 -18.58 19.24 -7.00
C ALA A 38 -18.14 20.50 -7.78
N GLY A 39 -16.83 20.73 -7.86
CA GLY A 39 -16.23 21.84 -8.60
C GLY A 39 -16.45 23.23 -8.00
N LYS A 40 -16.92 23.33 -6.74
CA LYS A 40 -17.10 24.61 -6.05
C LYS A 40 -15.91 24.93 -5.15
N ARG A 41 -15.56 26.21 -5.09
CA ARG A 41 -14.56 26.79 -4.20
C ARG A 41 -15.24 27.81 -3.28
N PHE A 42 -14.66 28.07 -2.12
CA PHE A 42 -15.20 28.93 -1.06
C PHE A 42 -14.12 29.91 -0.58
N PRO A 43 -14.49 31.16 -0.30
CA PRO A 43 -13.52 32.22 0.00
C PRO A 43 -12.81 32.02 1.34
N ASP A 44 -13.51 31.45 2.33
CA ASP A 44 -13.00 31.23 3.68
C ASP A 44 -13.53 29.92 4.28
N ARG A 45 -12.95 29.54 5.41
CA ARG A 45 -13.31 28.33 6.16
C ARG A 45 -14.78 28.32 6.59
N GLU A 46 -15.32 29.46 7.00
CA GLU A 46 -16.70 29.57 7.50
C GLU A 46 -17.72 29.30 6.39
N ALA A 47 -17.47 29.84 5.19
CA ALA A 47 -18.26 29.57 4.00
C ALA A 47 -18.18 28.10 3.56
N ALA A 48 -16.99 27.49 3.65
CA ALA A 48 -16.80 26.07 3.34
C ALA A 48 -17.49 25.14 4.35
N GLU A 49 -17.40 25.43 5.66
CA GLU A 49 -18.12 24.68 6.71
C GLU A 49 -19.63 24.81 6.52
N SER A 50 -20.13 26.02 6.26
CA SER A 50 -21.54 26.27 5.94
C SER A 50 -22.00 25.49 4.69
N ALA A 51 -21.14 25.34 3.69
CA ALA A 51 -21.43 24.55 2.50
C ALA A 51 -21.40 23.04 2.77
N ALA A 52 -20.51 22.56 3.65
CA ALA A 52 -20.47 21.16 4.08
C ALA A 52 -21.74 20.77 4.86
N GLU A 53 -22.21 21.64 5.74
CA GLU A 53 -23.49 21.45 6.45
C GLU A 53 -24.68 21.42 5.46
N ALA A 54 -24.70 22.35 4.50
CA ALA A 54 -25.73 22.38 3.46
C ALA A 54 -25.69 21.12 2.57
N ALA A 55 -24.50 20.61 2.22
CA ALA A 55 -24.33 19.38 1.46
C ALA A 55 -24.79 18.13 2.25
N THR A 56 -24.55 18.12 3.56
CA THR A 56 -25.05 17.08 4.48
C THR A 56 -26.58 17.10 4.51
N ALA A 57 -27.19 18.28 4.65
CA ALA A 57 -28.64 18.44 4.61
C ALA A 57 -29.24 18.01 3.25
N TYR A 58 -28.56 18.34 2.14
CA TYR A 58 -28.94 17.90 0.79
C TYR A 58 -29.01 16.38 0.68
N ARG A 59 -27.97 15.67 1.15
CA ARG A 59 -27.92 14.19 1.13
C ARG A 59 -28.93 13.55 2.08
N ALA A 60 -29.16 14.15 3.24
CA ALA A 60 -30.20 13.71 4.17
C ALA A 60 -31.60 13.84 3.56
N VAL A 61 -31.87 14.89 2.78
CA VAL A 61 -33.13 15.04 2.03
C VAL A 61 -33.27 13.99 0.94
N LEU A 62 -32.19 13.71 0.19
CA LEU A 62 -32.19 12.67 -0.85
C LEU A 62 -32.43 11.26 -0.28
N ARG A 63 -31.80 10.91 0.85
CA ARG A 63 -31.94 9.60 1.49
C ARG A 63 -33.35 9.29 2.00
N ARG A 64 -34.18 10.31 2.21
CA ARG A 64 -35.61 10.09 2.52
C ARG A 64 -36.38 9.44 1.37
N TRP A 65 -35.86 9.54 0.14
CA TRP A 65 -36.51 9.03 -1.07
C TRP A 65 -35.74 7.88 -1.71
N ASP A 66 -34.41 7.93 -1.65
CA ASP A 66 -33.54 6.83 -2.04
C ASP A 66 -32.69 6.37 -0.85
N PRO A 67 -33.14 5.35 -0.10
CA PRO A 67 -32.38 4.80 1.03
C PRO A 67 -31.00 4.24 0.64
N ARG A 68 -30.77 3.95 -0.65
CA ARG A 68 -29.48 3.46 -1.17
C ARG A 68 -28.51 4.59 -1.53
N ALA A 69 -28.93 5.85 -1.47
CA ALA A 69 -28.05 6.98 -1.78
C ALA A 69 -26.85 7.02 -0.81
N PRO A 70 -25.60 7.16 -1.30
CA PRO A 70 -24.40 7.14 -0.46
C PRO A 70 -24.41 8.18 0.68
N CYS A 71 -23.85 7.80 1.83
CA CYS A 71 -23.56 8.70 2.94
C CYS A 71 -22.14 9.27 2.77
N TYR A 72 -22.02 10.59 2.77
CA TYR A 72 -20.74 11.29 2.71
C TYR A 72 -20.58 12.13 3.97
N ASP A 73 -19.38 12.10 4.56
CA ASP A 73 -18.99 12.96 5.66
C ASP A 73 -18.28 14.17 5.08
N PHE A 74 -19.00 15.27 4.88
CA PHE A 74 -18.45 16.48 4.25
C PHE A 74 -17.57 17.25 5.23
N ILE A 75 -16.35 17.58 4.81
CA ILE A 75 -15.40 18.40 5.57
C ILE A 75 -14.91 19.57 4.71
N ALA A 76 -14.64 20.71 5.35
CA ALA A 76 -14.01 21.87 4.73
C ALA A 76 -12.48 21.68 4.70
N CYS A 77 -11.87 21.90 3.54
CA CYS A 77 -10.43 21.81 3.34
C CYS A 77 -9.92 23.13 2.76
N GLU A 78 -8.71 23.50 3.12
CA GLU A 78 -7.97 24.62 2.55
C GLU A 78 -6.95 24.10 1.53
N GLU A 79 -6.77 24.82 0.42
CA GLU A 79 -5.65 24.62 -0.50
C GLU A 79 -4.38 24.99 0.23
N PRO A 80 -3.47 24.04 0.54
CA PRO A 80 -2.17 24.43 1.04
C PRO A 80 -1.51 25.34 -0.01
N GLU A 81 -0.97 26.48 0.43
CA GLU A 81 -0.20 27.37 -0.45
C GLU A 81 0.76 26.53 -1.28
N ARG A 82 0.68 26.71 -2.60
CA ARG A 82 1.34 25.90 -3.63
C ARG A 82 2.86 26.08 -3.57
N ALA A 83 3.51 25.57 -2.52
CA ALA A 83 4.90 25.17 -2.54
C ALA A 83 5.00 23.89 -3.38
N ASN A 84 6.00 23.84 -4.25
CA ASN A 84 6.28 22.76 -5.21
C ASN A 84 5.77 21.38 -4.79
N ARG A 85 4.83 20.86 -5.58
CA ARG A 85 4.26 19.52 -5.43
C ARG A 85 5.27 18.49 -5.93
N THR A 86 6.25 18.14 -5.11
CA THR A 86 6.63 16.74 -4.95
C THR A 86 5.41 16.07 -4.32
N VAL A 87 4.90 15.00 -4.92
CA VAL A 87 3.86 14.19 -4.29
C VAL A 87 4.54 13.48 -3.13
N THR A 88 4.56 14.11 -1.95
CA THR A 88 4.75 13.38 -0.71
C THR A 88 3.34 13.01 -0.24
N PRO A 89 2.99 11.72 -0.12
CA PRO A 89 1.72 11.31 0.48
C PRO A 89 1.59 11.91 1.89
N PRO A 90 0.36 12.12 2.39
CA PRO A 90 0.20 12.67 3.72
C PRO A 90 0.87 11.73 4.74
N ALA A 91 1.86 12.25 5.46
CA ALA A 91 2.37 11.63 6.67
C ALA A 91 1.31 11.78 7.78
N THR A 92 0.17 11.11 7.61
CA THR A 92 -0.91 11.02 8.59
C THR A 92 -0.97 9.62 9.17
N GLY A 93 0.08 9.15 9.84
CA GLY A 93 0.04 7.93 10.66
C GLY A 93 -0.31 6.59 9.95
N GLU A 94 -0.73 6.59 8.68
CA GLU A 94 -1.10 5.40 7.90
C GLU A 94 0.12 4.52 7.58
N SER A 95 1.32 5.10 7.48
CA SER A 95 2.58 4.37 7.29
C SER A 95 2.96 3.46 8.49
N THR A 96 2.19 3.51 9.58
CA THR A 96 2.28 2.57 10.71
C THR A 96 1.22 1.47 10.70
N SER A 97 0.32 1.44 9.71
CA SER A 97 -0.74 0.44 9.54
C SER A 97 -0.38 -0.55 8.43
N LEU A 98 -0.97 -1.76 8.50
CA LEU A 98 -0.82 -2.78 7.46
C LEU A 98 -1.24 -2.25 6.09
N THR A 99 -2.40 -1.61 6.03
CA THR A 99 -2.96 -1.00 4.82
C THR A 99 -1.96 -0.02 4.21
N GLY A 100 -1.45 0.94 5.00
CA GLY A 100 -0.49 1.94 4.52
C GLY A 100 0.81 1.31 4.01
N PHE A 101 1.37 0.34 4.74
CA PHE A 101 2.55 -0.39 4.27
C PHE A 101 2.31 -1.10 2.93
N CYS A 102 1.18 -1.79 2.77
CA CYS A 102 0.85 -2.47 1.52
C CYS A 102 0.70 -1.48 0.36
N HIS A 103 0.06 -0.34 0.61
CA HIS A 103 -0.11 0.72 -0.38
C HIS A 103 1.21 1.37 -0.78
N ASP A 104 2.09 1.65 0.19
CA ASP A 104 3.42 2.23 -0.06
C ASP A 104 4.27 1.28 -0.90
N VAL A 105 4.30 -0.02 -0.52
CA VAL A 105 4.99 -1.06 -1.29
C VAL A 105 4.42 -1.19 -2.69
N ALA A 106 3.11 -1.28 -2.84
CA ALA A 106 2.48 -1.39 -4.15
C ALA A 106 2.76 -0.15 -5.02
N ALA A 107 2.63 1.05 -4.46
CA ALA A 107 2.89 2.30 -5.15
C ALA A 107 4.33 2.38 -5.66
N ALA A 108 5.31 2.11 -4.80
CA ALA A 108 6.73 2.15 -5.17
C ALA A 108 7.07 1.12 -6.26
N VAL A 109 6.48 -0.09 -6.20
CA VAL A 109 6.65 -1.11 -7.24
C VAL A 109 6.03 -0.66 -8.56
N PHE A 110 4.79 -0.20 -8.57
CA PHE A 110 4.14 0.29 -9.80
C PHE A 110 4.85 1.51 -10.40
N GLU A 111 5.33 2.43 -9.57
CA GLU A 111 6.10 3.59 -10.03
C GLU A 111 7.40 3.14 -10.71
N THR A 112 8.11 2.17 -10.12
CA THR A 112 9.32 1.60 -10.71
C THR A 112 9.03 0.87 -12.02
N LEU A 113 7.96 0.06 -12.06
CA LEU A 113 7.52 -0.61 -13.29
C LEU A 113 7.23 0.40 -14.41
N SER A 114 6.61 1.52 -14.07
CA SER A 114 6.23 2.56 -15.02
C SER A 114 7.45 3.29 -15.56
N ALA A 115 8.39 3.63 -14.68
CA ALA A 115 9.65 4.26 -15.03
C ALA A 115 10.51 3.38 -15.97
N GLU A 116 10.51 2.06 -15.73
CA GLU A 116 11.28 1.09 -16.53
C GLU A 116 10.52 0.58 -17.78
N GLY A 117 9.27 1.00 -17.98
CA GLY A 117 8.50 0.74 -19.19
C GLY A 117 7.78 -0.62 -19.23
N TYR A 118 7.49 -1.22 -18.08
CA TYR A 118 6.81 -2.52 -17.95
C TYR A 118 5.27 -2.45 -18.04
N ALA A 119 4.73 -1.67 -18.97
CA ALA A 119 3.28 -1.40 -19.05
C ALA A 119 2.39 -2.65 -19.25
N ASP A 120 2.87 -3.66 -20.00
CA ASP A 120 2.14 -4.92 -20.21
C ASP A 120 2.06 -5.75 -18.91
N LEU A 121 3.10 -5.67 -18.08
CA LEU A 121 3.15 -6.34 -16.78
C LEU A 121 2.25 -5.62 -15.77
N GLU A 122 2.29 -4.29 -15.71
CA GLU A 122 1.36 -3.50 -14.88
C GLU A 122 -0.09 -3.82 -15.18
N SER A 123 -0.46 -3.80 -16.47
CA SER A 123 -1.82 -4.10 -16.91
C SER A 123 -2.25 -5.48 -16.44
N SER A 124 -1.35 -6.47 -16.56
CA SER A 124 -1.69 -7.81 -16.13
C SER A 124 -1.74 -8.01 -14.62
N ILE A 125 -0.94 -7.28 -13.84
CA ILE A 125 -1.06 -7.27 -12.38
C ILE A 125 -2.45 -6.74 -12.00
N MET A 126 -2.87 -5.62 -12.61
CA MET A 126 -4.17 -5.01 -12.35
C MET A 126 -5.33 -5.92 -12.79
N ASP A 127 -5.21 -6.60 -13.94
CA ASP A 127 -6.20 -7.56 -14.40
C ASP A 127 -6.34 -8.74 -13.42
N ALA A 128 -5.22 -9.34 -13.01
CA ALA A 128 -5.21 -10.47 -12.06
C ALA A 128 -5.76 -10.08 -10.68
N TYR A 129 -5.43 -8.87 -10.22
CA TYR A 129 -5.98 -8.32 -8.98
C TYR A 129 -7.50 -8.12 -9.10
N CYS A 130 -7.97 -7.46 -10.17
CA CYS A 130 -9.40 -7.16 -10.35
C CYS A 130 -10.25 -8.41 -10.58
N GLU A 131 -9.69 -9.50 -11.12
CA GLU A 131 -10.41 -10.77 -11.31
C GLU A 131 -10.95 -11.35 -9.99
N THR A 132 -10.27 -11.11 -8.88
CA THR A 132 -10.64 -11.70 -7.58
C THR A 132 -10.93 -10.68 -6.47
N ALA A 133 -10.53 -9.42 -6.64
CA ALA A 133 -10.76 -8.33 -5.68
C ALA A 133 -12.23 -8.14 -5.30
N ASP A 134 -13.16 -8.25 -6.26
CA ASP A 134 -14.61 -8.05 -6.02
C ASP A 134 -15.22 -9.04 -5.01
N ALA A 135 -14.54 -10.16 -4.75
CA ALA A 135 -14.99 -11.18 -3.80
C ALA A 135 -14.43 -10.99 -2.38
N ILE A 136 -13.60 -9.96 -2.15
CA ILE A 136 -12.93 -9.69 -0.88
C ILE A 136 -13.62 -8.50 -0.21
N ASP A 137 -14.27 -8.76 0.93
CA ASP A 137 -15.04 -7.74 1.67
C ASP A 137 -14.17 -6.94 2.66
N ASP A 138 -13.08 -7.54 3.14
CA ASP A 138 -12.19 -6.93 4.13
C ASP A 138 -11.07 -6.10 3.47
N PRO A 139 -10.87 -4.83 3.86
CA PRO A 139 -9.84 -3.97 3.27
C PRO A 139 -8.39 -4.46 3.45
N ASP A 140 -8.07 -5.07 4.59
CA ASP A 140 -6.72 -5.56 4.86
C ASP A 140 -6.45 -6.83 4.05
N ASP A 141 -7.41 -7.74 3.96
CA ASP A 141 -7.35 -8.91 3.07
C ASP A 141 -7.16 -8.49 1.60
N LEU A 142 -7.81 -7.40 1.18
CA LEU A 142 -7.68 -6.86 -0.18
C LEU A 142 -6.25 -6.32 -0.43
N CYS A 143 -5.65 -5.64 0.54
CA CYS A 143 -4.28 -5.15 0.47
C CYS A 143 -3.26 -6.29 0.44
N LEU A 144 -3.44 -7.31 1.28
CA LEU A 144 -2.62 -8.52 1.28
C LEU A 144 -2.76 -9.27 -0.05
N HIS A 145 -3.97 -9.31 -0.61
CA HIS A 145 -4.21 -9.89 -1.93
C HIS A 145 -3.43 -9.15 -3.03
N LEU A 146 -3.36 -7.82 -3.00
CA LEU A 146 -2.55 -7.03 -3.93
C LEU A 146 -1.06 -7.39 -3.85
N LEU A 147 -0.48 -7.44 -2.64
CA LEU A 147 0.94 -7.82 -2.47
C LEU A 147 1.21 -9.25 -2.94
N ARG A 148 0.26 -10.17 -2.72
CA ARG A 148 0.34 -11.52 -3.25
C ARG A 148 0.36 -11.50 -4.78
N THR A 149 -0.57 -10.79 -5.41
CA THR A 149 -0.64 -10.69 -6.88
C THR A 149 0.63 -10.10 -7.47
N LEU A 150 1.17 -9.02 -6.90
CA LEU A 150 2.47 -8.47 -7.27
C LEU A 150 3.57 -9.54 -7.22
N SER A 151 3.65 -10.26 -6.10
CA SER A 151 4.64 -11.32 -5.91
C SER A 151 4.52 -12.44 -6.96
N PHE A 152 3.29 -12.82 -7.33
CA PHE A 152 3.08 -13.90 -8.27
C PHE A 152 3.35 -13.49 -9.72
N GLU A 153 2.93 -12.31 -10.14
CA GLU A 153 3.09 -11.81 -11.52
C GLU A 153 4.53 -11.40 -11.81
N LEU A 154 5.19 -10.67 -10.91
CA LEU A 154 6.61 -10.33 -11.04
C LEU A 154 7.45 -11.61 -11.19
N GLY A 155 7.22 -12.57 -10.29
CA GLY A 155 7.93 -13.85 -10.30
C GLY A 155 7.59 -14.77 -11.47
N ALA A 156 6.53 -14.49 -12.23
CA ALA A 156 6.14 -15.26 -13.41
C ALA A 156 6.65 -14.66 -14.72
N ARG A 157 6.88 -13.34 -14.74
CA ARG A 157 7.10 -12.57 -15.98
C ARG A 157 8.46 -11.92 -16.08
N LEU A 158 9.12 -11.64 -14.96
CA LEU A 158 10.45 -11.06 -14.94
C LEU A 158 11.51 -12.11 -14.59
N PRO A 159 12.69 -12.08 -15.24
CA PRO A 159 13.86 -12.83 -14.77
C PRO A 159 14.40 -12.22 -13.47
N GLU A 160 15.15 -13.00 -12.69
CA GLU A 160 15.64 -12.57 -11.36
C GLU A 160 16.41 -11.24 -11.36
N PRO A 161 17.31 -10.94 -12.32
CA PRO A 161 18.00 -9.66 -12.34
C PRO A 161 17.06 -8.45 -12.51
N GLU A 162 15.99 -8.61 -13.30
CA GLU A 162 14.99 -7.56 -13.51
C GLU A 162 14.09 -7.40 -12.27
N GLN A 163 13.71 -8.52 -11.63
CA GLN A 163 13.03 -8.47 -10.32
C GLN A 163 13.86 -7.70 -9.30
N ALA A 164 15.16 -7.98 -9.22
CA ALA A 164 16.06 -7.31 -8.29
C ALA A 164 16.24 -5.82 -8.60
N ALA A 165 16.26 -5.43 -9.87
CA ALA A 165 16.30 -4.02 -10.27
C ALA A 165 15.02 -3.28 -9.84
N VAL A 166 13.85 -3.86 -10.11
CA VAL A 166 12.56 -3.29 -9.70
C VAL A 166 12.46 -3.15 -8.18
N LEU A 167 12.82 -4.19 -7.43
CA LEU A 167 12.74 -4.17 -5.96
C LEU A 167 13.75 -3.19 -5.33
N ARG A 168 14.95 -3.03 -5.90
CA ARG A 168 15.90 -2.01 -5.44
C ARG A 168 15.40 -0.59 -5.72
N GLY A 169 14.80 -0.35 -6.89
CA GLY A 169 14.18 0.94 -7.22
C GLY A 169 13.07 1.28 -6.23
N ALA A 170 12.13 0.35 -6.02
CA ALA A 170 11.03 0.52 -5.08
C ALA A 170 11.52 0.70 -3.64
N ALA A 171 12.51 -0.08 -3.20
CA ALA A 171 13.09 0.05 -1.88
C ALA A 171 13.81 1.40 -1.68
N GLY A 172 14.44 1.95 -2.72
CA GLY A 172 15.07 3.26 -2.67
C GLY A 172 14.09 4.41 -2.41
N GLU A 173 12.88 4.32 -2.96
CA GLU A 173 11.79 5.28 -2.70
C GLU A 173 11.20 5.14 -1.29
N LEU A 174 11.23 3.93 -0.73
CA LEU A 174 10.68 3.61 0.59
C LEU A 174 11.70 3.69 1.73
N ALA A 175 12.98 3.86 1.41
CA ALA A 175 14.06 3.78 2.37
C ALA A 175 13.91 4.86 3.45
N ASP A 176 13.74 4.43 4.70
CA ASP A 176 13.88 5.29 5.86
C ASP A 176 15.36 5.38 6.27
N SER A 177 15.79 6.57 6.71
CA SER A 177 17.18 6.83 7.13
C SER A 177 17.56 6.20 8.48
N ASP A 178 16.80 5.21 8.95
CA ASP A 178 16.97 4.63 10.28
C ASP A 178 18.12 3.62 10.28
N ASP A 179 19.30 4.11 10.67
CA ASP A 179 20.53 3.33 10.79
C ASP A 179 20.40 2.30 11.93
N THR A 180 20.50 1.01 11.59
CA THR A 180 20.34 -0.10 12.54
C THR A 180 21.43 -1.14 12.34
N ASP A 181 22.07 -1.54 13.44
CA ASP A 181 23.09 -2.60 13.45
C ASP A 181 22.50 -4.01 13.17
N ARG A 182 21.16 -4.14 13.16
CA ARG A 182 20.45 -5.41 12.90
C ARG A 182 19.28 -5.22 11.93
N PRO A 183 19.56 -5.03 10.64
CA PRO A 183 18.54 -4.74 9.63
C PRO A 183 17.50 -5.85 9.49
N LEU A 184 17.91 -7.14 9.51
CA LEU A 184 16.99 -8.27 9.43
C LEU A 184 15.99 -8.32 10.61
N ASP A 185 16.49 -8.18 11.84
CA ASP A 185 15.63 -8.11 13.01
C ASP A 185 14.68 -6.91 12.93
N ALA A 186 15.16 -5.75 12.49
CA ALA A 186 14.34 -4.55 12.35
C ALA A 186 13.20 -4.75 11.32
N THR A 187 13.50 -5.39 10.18
CA THR A 187 12.50 -5.77 9.18
C THR A 187 11.45 -6.70 9.77
N LEU A 188 11.86 -7.80 10.40
CA LEU A 188 10.91 -8.78 10.94
C LEU A 188 10.07 -8.20 12.09
N GLN A 189 10.65 -7.34 12.94
CA GLN A 189 9.89 -6.61 13.96
C GLN A 189 8.90 -5.62 13.37
N ARG A 190 9.22 -4.96 12.25
CA ARG A 190 8.28 -4.07 11.56
C ARG A 190 7.10 -4.88 11.03
N LEU A 191 7.37 -5.99 10.35
CA LEU A 191 6.33 -6.88 9.83
C LEU A 191 5.46 -7.45 10.95
N GLN A 192 6.03 -7.79 12.10
CA GLN A 192 5.26 -8.22 13.27
C GLN A 192 4.36 -7.12 13.83
N ARG A 193 4.83 -5.86 13.90
CA ARG A 193 4.01 -4.72 14.35
C ARG A 193 2.86 -4.38 13.39
N LEU A 194 2.98 -4.80 12.13
CA LEU A 194 1.97 -4.63 11.09
C LEU A 194 1.03 -5.83 10.98
N ASP A 195 1.14 -6.81 11.89
CA ASP A 195 0.37 -8.07 11.88
C ASP A 195 0.50 -8.85 10.54
N LEU A 196 1.61 -8.67 9.82
CA LEU A 196 1.95 -9.50 8.65
C LEU A 196 2.44 -10.89 9.08
N VAL A 197 3.11 -10.96 10.23
CA VAL A 197 3.55 -12.19 10.89
C VAL A 197 3.20 -12.09 12.36
N ASP A 198 2.71 -13.18 12.96
CA ASP A 198 2.47 -13.24 14.41
C ASP A 198 3.77 -13.31 15.20
N GLY A 199 4.78 -13.97 14.63
CA GLY A 199 6.05 -14.20 15.30
C GLY A 199 7.16 -14.58 14.36
N TYR A 200 8.40 -14.39 14.82
CA TYR A 200 9.58 -14.75 14.06
C TYR A 200 10.72 -15.22 14.99
N ALA A 201 11.63 -16.01 14.43
CA ALA A 201 12.89 -16.39 15.04
C ALA A 201 14.01 -16.32 13.99
N VAL A 202 15.19 -15.89 14.42
CA VAL A 202 16.37 -15.74 13.56
C VAL A 202 17.52 -16.51 14.20
N ASP A 203 18.03 -17.51 13.49
CA ASP A 203 19.19 -18.28 13.89
C ASP A 203 20.37 -17.95 12.97
N ALA A 204 21.40 -17.31 13.51
CA ALA A 204 22.60 -16.97 12.76
C ALA A 204 23.37 -18.24 12.36
N ARG A 205 23.78 -18.28 11.10
CA ARG A 205 24.46 -19.40 10.45
C ARG A 205 25.76 -18.91 9.81
N SER A 206 26.52 -18.05 10.50
CA SER A 206 27.76 -17.50 9.94
C SER A 206 28.87 -18.55 9.92
N ASP A 207 29.06 -19.21 8.77
CA ASP A 207 30.18 -20.12 8.50
C ASP A 207 31.34 -19.43 7.74
N SER A 208 31.16 -18.20 7.24
CA SER A 208 32.14 -17.44 6.46
C SER A 208 32.23 -15.98 6.91
N PRO A 209 33.43 -15.35 6.86
CA PRO A 209 33.59 -13.92 7.12
C PRO A 209 33.17 -13.02 5.94
N GLU A 210 32.93 -13.57 4.75
CA GLU A 210 32.60 -12.82 3.51
C GLU A 210 31.09 -12.78 3.21
N SER A 211 30.29 -13.55 3.96
CA SER A 211 28.85 -13.61 3.81
C SER A 211 28.18 -13.85 5.15
N GLU A 212 27.10 -13.11 5.40
CA GLU A 212 26.26 -13.34 6.56
C GLU A 212 25.06 -14.18 6.14
N SER A 213 24.75 -15.22 6.89
CA SER A 213 23.59 -16.05 6.59
C SER A 213 22.81 -16.39 7.85
N TRP A 214 21.49 -16.48 7.70
CA TRP A 214 20.54 -16.74 8.77
C TRP A 214 19.50 -17.73 8.28
N THR A 215 19.08 -18.60 9.19
CA THR A 215 17.84 -19.35 9.03
C THR A 215 16.73 -18.56 9.74
N VAL A 216 15.72 -18.17 8.98
CA VAL A 216 14.60 -17.36 9.46
C VAL A 216 13.36 -18.24 9.55
N THR A 217 12.68 -18.21 10.70
CA THR A 217 11.38 -18.86 10.89
C THR A 217 10.33 -17.78 11.13
N ILE A 218 9.22 -17.82 10.40
CA ILE A 218 8.06 -16.94 10.57
C ILE A 218 6.82 -17.76 10.89
N THR A 219 5.95 -17.21 11.73
CA THR A 219 4.71 -17.83 12.21
C THR A 219 3.52 -16.97 11.79
N ASP A 220 2.46 -17.64 11.36
CA ASP A 220 1.21 -17.07 10.85
C ASP A 220 1.44 -15.95 9.83
N TYR A 221 2.15 -16.29 8.74
CA TYR A 221 2.47 -15.29 7.72
C TYR A 221 1.29 -15.10 6.77
N ALA A 222 0.68 -13.91 6.83
CA ALA A 222 -0.59 -13.58 6.18
C ALA A 222 -0.61 -13.82 4.65
N LEU A 223 0.56 -13.80 3.99
CA LEU A 223 0.65 -14.03 2.54
C LEU A 223 0.67 -15.50 2.12
N THR A 224 0.75 -16.47 3.04
CA THR A 224 0.92 -17.90 2.71
C THR A 224 -0.34 -18.75 2.69
N ASP A 225 -1.50 -18.16 2.97
CA ASP A 225 -2.73 -18.85 3.35
C ASP A 225 -3.24 -19.96 2.40
N ARG A 226 -2.73 -20.06 1.15
CA ARG A 226 -3.00 -21.16 0.20
C ARG A 226 -1.87 -21.50 -0.77
N SER A 227 -0.63 -21.08 -0.53
CA SER A 227 0.45 -21.18 -1.53
C SER A 227 1.51 -22.23 -1.19
N ALA A 228 1.95 -22.98 -2.21
CA ALA A 228 3.17 -23.82 -2.13
C ALA A 228 4.47 -23.00 -2.24
N SER A 229 4.33 -21.68 -2.37
CA SER A 229 5.43 -20.71 -2.41
C SER A 229 5.29 -19.74 -1.26
N LEU A 230 6.41 -19.25 -0.76
CA LEU A 230 6.50 -18.19 0.22
C LEU A 230 6.70 -16.86 -0.52
N PRO A 231 5.73 -15.92 -0.50
CA PRO A 231 5.92 -14.58 -1.04
C PRO A 231 6.92 -13.81 -0.18
N THR A 232 8.06 -13.44 -0.74
CA THR A 232 9.16 -12.78 -0.03
C THR A 232 9.24 -11.28 -0.32
N LEU A 233 8.46 -10.79 -1.28
CA LEU A 233 8.45 -9.39 -1.71
C LEU A 233 8.42 -8.36 -0.55
N PRO A 234 7.50 -8.43 0.43
CA PRO A 234 7.47 -7.41 1.50
C PRO A 234 8.69 -7.51 2.44
N ILE A 235 9.25 -8.71 2.62
CA ILE A 235 10.47 -8.91 3.42
C ILE A 235 11.66 -8.32 2.66
N ALA A 236 11.79 -8.64 1.38
CA ALA A 236 12.90 -8.21 0.55
C ALA A 236 12.92 -6.69 0.33
N ILE A 237 11.78 -6.06 0.05
CA ILE A 237 11.70 -4.60 -0.13
C ILE A 237 12.08 -3.85 1.15
N ASP A 238 11.54 -4.24 2.31
CA ASP A 238 11.88 -3.56 3.57
C ASP A 238 13.36 -3.77 3.92
N LEU A 239 13.89 -4.98 3.70
CA LEU A 239 15.30 -5.27 3.94
C LEU A 239 16.23 -4.51 2.99
N LEU A 240 15.91 -4.42 1.69
CA LEU A 240 16.66 -3.64 0.72
C LEU A 240 16.64 -2.13 1.04
N GLY A 241 15.54 -1.63 1.62
CA GLY A 241 15.47 -0.24 2.08
C GLY A 241 16.46 0.07 3.20
N ARG A 242 16.79 -0.95 4.01
CA ARG A 242 17.79 -0.87 5.10
C ARG A 242 19.20 -1.23 4.64
N LEU A 243 19.31 -2.07 3.60
CA LEU A 243 20.55 -2.59 3.04
C LEU A 243 20.59 -2.38 1.51
N PRO A 244 20.76 -1.14 1.02
CA PRO A 244 20.67 -0.84 -0.42
C PRO A 244 21.89 -1.35 -1.23
N GLY A 245 22.99 -1.71 -0.58
CA GLY A 245 24.23 -2.15 -1.21
C GLY A 245 24.30 -3.65 -1.54
N PRO A 246 24.26 -4.54 -0.54
CA PRO A 246 24.59 -5.95 -0.73
C PRO A 246 23.56 -6.72 -1.58
N ALA A 247 23.99 -7.85 -2.12
CA ALA A 247 23.11 -8.82 -2.75
C ALA A 247 22.39 -9.66 -1.68
N LEU A 248 21.08 -9.86 -1.87
CA LEU A 248 20.25 -10.69 -1.00
C LEU A 248 19.85 -11.96 -1.74
N GLU A 249 20.00 -13.11 -1.09
CA GLU A 249 19.46 -14.39 -1.53
C GLU A 249 18.51 -14.92 -0.46
N LEU A 250 17.24 -15.10 -0.84
CA LEU A 250 16.27 -15.84 -0.03
C LEU A 250 16.04 -17.19 -0.68
N SER A 251 16.20 -18.28 0.06
CA SER A 251 16.19 -19.63 -0.51
C SER A 251 15.70 -20.69 0.49
N ASP A 252 15.63 -21.95 0.01
CA ASP A 252 15.24 -23.15 0.78
C ASP A 252 13.98 -22.99 1.65
N PRO A 253 12.85 -22.50 1.10
CA PRO A 253 11.63 -22.36 1.88
C PRO A 253 11.06 -23.72 2.26
N ARG A 254 10.77 -23.89 3.54
CA ARG A 254 10.24 -25.11 4.14
C ARG A 254 9.05 -24.77 5.00
N ARG A 255 7.94 -25.46 4.76
CA ARG A 255 6.80 -25.43 5.67
C ARG A 255 7.08 -26.39 6.81
N LEU A 256 7.21 -25.87 8.03
CA LEU A 256 7.49 -26.68 9.23
C LEU A 256 6.20 -27.34 9.75
N ASP A 257 5.10 -26.60 9.71
CA ASP A 257 3.73 -27.03 10.00
C ASP A 257 2.71 -26.08 9.34
N ASP A 258 1.45 -26.14 9.73
CA ASP A 258 0.38 -25.38 9.08
C ASP A 258 0.61 -23.86 9.16
N ASP A 259 1.23 -23.36 10.22
CA ASP A 259 1.32 -21.93 10.52
C ASP A 259 2.77 -21.40 10.41
N ARG A 260 3.77 -22.29 10.28
CA ARG A 260 5.19 -21.90 10.30
C ARG A 260 5.92 -22.19 9.01
N TRP A 261 6.63 -21.18 8.55
CA TRP A 261 7.56 -21.24 7.42
C TRP A 261 8.98 -20.95 7.89
N GLN A 262 9.93 -21.66 7.29
CA GLN A 262 11.36 -21.43 7.43
C GLN A 262 11.95 -21.14 6.05
N PHE A 263 12.94 -20.25 5.97
CA PHE A 263 13.74 -20.01 4.78
C PHE A 263 15.13 -19.55 5.20
N ASP A 264 16.10 -19.67 4.30
CA ASP A 264 17.45 -19.17 4.50
C ASP A 264 17.59 -17.79 3.83
N LEU A 265 18.27 -16.87 4.52
CA LEU A 265 18.68 -15.57 4.00
C LEU A 265 20.20 -15.53 3.97
N THR A 266 20.77 -15.18 2.83
CA THR A 266 22.20 -14.89 2.69
C THR A 266 22.38 -13.47 2.17
N VAL A 267 23.34 -12.75 2.75
CA VAL A 267 23.74 -11.40 2.36
C VAL A 267 25.21 -11.43 1.97
N THR A 268 25.51 -10.98 0.76
CA THR A 268 26.88 -10.89 0.21
C THR A 268 27.17 -9.49 -0.29
N GLU A 269 28.41 -9.01 -0.13
CA GLU A 269 28.78 -7.67 -0.62
C GLU A 269 28.64 -7.55 -2.15
N ASP A 270 28.99 -8.62 -2.87
CA ASP A 270 28.89 -8.72 -4.32
C ASP A 270 28.07 -9.95 -4.71
N GLY A 271 27.30 -9.86 -5.80
CA GLY A 271 26.54 -10.98 -6.37
C GLY A 271 25.20 -10.58 -6.99
N ASP A 272 24.51 -11.59 -7.53
CA ASP A 272 23.14 -11.44 -8.00
C ASP A 272 22.17 -11.74 -6.86
N SER A 273 21.07 -10.98 -6.80
CA SER A 273 20.03 -11.21 -5.80
C SER A 273 18.95 -12.12 -6.33
N THR A 274 18.50 -13.07 -5.52
CA THR A 274 17.59 -14.14 -5.92
C THR A 274 16.51 -14.36 -4.87
N GLY A 275 15.37 -14.92 -5.30
CA GLY A 275 14.27 -15.23 -4.38
C GLY A 275 13.61 -14.00 -3.74
N LEU A 276 13.79 -12.80 -4.28
CA LEU A 276 13.31 -11.55 -3.66
C LEU A 276 11.79 -11.37 -3.71
N VAL A 277 11.15 -11.94 -4.72
CA VAL A 277 9.70 -11.77 -4.93
C VAL A 277 8.92 -12.94 -4.33
N ARG A 278 9.39 -14.15 -4.57
CA ARG A 278 8.86 -15.40 -4.01
C ARG A 278 9.90 -16.50 -4.08
N VAL A 279 9.81 -17.45 -3.16
CA VAL A 279 10.56 -18.70 -3.19
C VAL A 279 9.59 -19.88 -3.16
N ARG A 280 9.92 -20.96 -3.86
CA ARG A 280 9.06 -22.16 -3.94
C ARG A 280 9.61 -23.23 -3.01
N ALA A 281 8.74 -23.83 -2.19
CA ALA A 281 9.10 -25.05 -1.50
C ALA A 281 9.26 -26.15 -2.57
N ASP A 282 10.37 -26.87 -2.52
CA ASP A 282 10.47 -28.10 -3.29
C ASP A 282 9.32 -29.03 -2.86
N SER A 283 8.60 -29.57 -3.84
CA SER A 283 7.59 -30.59 -3.55
C SER A 283 8.32 -31.77 -2.91
N PRO A 284 7.86 -32.31 -1.77
CA PRO A 284 8.42 -33.55 -1.25
C PRO A 284 8.23 -34.62 -2.34
N ALA A 285 9.36 -35.19 -2.78
CA ALA A 285 9.40 -36.26 -3.77
C ALA A 285 8.65 -37.52 -3.29
#